data_AF-A0AAE3L9C2-F1
#
_entry.id   AF-A0AAE3L9C2-F1
#
_cell.length_a   1.000
_cell.length_b   1.000
_cell.length_c   1.000
_cell.angle_alpha   90.00
_cell.angle_beta   90.00
_cell.angle_gamma   90.00
#
_symmetry.space_group_name_H-M   'P 1'
#
loop_
_entity.id
_entity.type
_entity.pdbx_description
1 polymer ?
#
loop_
_entity_poly.entity_id
_entity_poly.type
_entity_poly.pdbx_seq_one_letter_code
_entity_poly.pdbx_strand_id
1 'polypeptide(L)'
;MADAEALREYAKKKLKKLGLHGAGRFRVCTSGCLGRCDEGPILVIYPDGVWYSYKTYNDIDEIIEKHLLNDQIVSHLQLPGTSFSSEST
;
A
#
# COMPACT_ATOMS: atom_id res chain seq x y z
N MET A 1 4.36 19.87 1.80
CA MET A 1 3.18 19.01 1.62
C MET A 1 3.67 17.79 0.88
N ALA A 2 3.57 16.59 1.45
CA ALA A 2 4.11 15.39 0.81
C ALA A 2 3.16 15.00 -0.34
N ASP A 3 3.59 15.23 -1.57
CA ASP A 3 2.81 14.93 -2.76
C ASP A 3 2.56 13.42 -2.87
N ALA A 4 1.30 12.99 -2.77
CA ALA A 4 0.89 11.60 -2.96
C ALA A 4 1.40 11.02 -4.31
N GLU A 5 1.58 11.91 -5.30
CA GLU A 5 2.16 11.58 -6.59
C GLU A 5 3.63 11.11 -6.50
N ALA A 6 4.47 11.80 -5.72
CA ALA A 6 5.89 11.44 -5.56
C ALA A 6 6.05 10.07 -4.88
N LEU A 7 5.24 9.82 -3.85
CA LEU A 7 5.22 8.55 -3.15
C LEU A 7 4.73 7.40 -4.04
N ARG A 8 3.70 7.65 -4.85
CA ARG A 8 3.22 6.71 -5.87
C ARG A 8 4.29 6.38 -6.91
N GLU A 9 4.98 7.40 -7.44
CA GLU A 9 6.06 7.20 -8.40
C GLU A 9 7.19 6.36 -7.79
N TYR A 10 7.52 6.60 -6.54
CA TYR A 10 8.48 5.79 -5.80
C TYR A 10 8.05 4.32 -5.69
N ALA A 11 6.80 4.07 -5.25
CA ALA A 11 6.24 2.71 -5.17
C ALA A 11 6.32 1.99 -6.52
N LYS A 12 5.95 2.67 -7.61
CA LYS A 12 6.04 2.14 -8.98
C LYS A 12 7.49 1.81 -9.37
N LYS A 13 8.45 2.69 -9.07
CA LYS A 13 9.89 2.45 -9.34
C LYS A 13 10.41 1.25 -8.54
N LYS A 14 10.05 1.12 -7.27
CA LYS A 14 10.47 -0.01 -6.42
C LYS A 14 9.88 -1.34 -6.93
N LEU A 15 8.59 -1.39 -7.24
CA LEU A 15 7.95 -2.57 -7.85
C LEU A 15 8.60 -2.97 -9.18
N LYS A 16 8.97 -1.99 -10.01
CA LYS A 16 9.70 -2.24 -11.25
C LYS A 16 11.10 -2.81 -10.99
N LYS A 17 11.82 -2.29 -10.00
CA LYS A 17 13.14 -2.81 -9.58
C LYS A 17 13.08 -4.25 -9.08
N LEU A 18 12.03 -4.60 -8.33
CA LEU A 18 11.80 -5.96 -7.83
C LEU A 18 11.28 -6.91 -8.92
N GLY A 19 11.01 -6.43 -10.14
CA GLY A 19 10.39 -7.21 -11.20
C GLY A 19 8.92 -7.55 -10.92
N LEU A 20 8.32 -7.05 -9.85
CA LEU A 20 6.93 -7.31 -9.46
C LEU A 20 5.90 -6.51 -10.26
N HIS A 21 6.35 -5.65 -11.18
CA HIS A 21 5.50 -4.80 -12.02
C HIS A 21 5.31 -5.41 -13.42
N GLY A 22 4.10 -5.88 -13.76
CA GLY A 22 3.81 -6.46 -15.08
C GLY A 22 2.44 -7.13 -15.20
N ALA A 23 2.15 -7.69 -16.39
CA ALA A 23 0.90 -8.42 -16.66
C ALA A 23 0.82 -9.69 -15.80
N GLY A 24 -0.25 -9.82 -15.00
CA GLY A 24 -0.42 -10.91 -14.02
C GLY A 24 0.25 -10.68 -12.66
N ARG A 25 0.75 -9.48 -12.37
CA ARG A 25 1.36 -9.09 -11.08
C ARG A 25 0.76 -7.80 -10.52
N PHE A 26 1.45 -7.16 -9.59
CA PHE A 26 1.01 -5.94 -8.93
C PHE A 26 0.99 -4.74 -9.88
N ARG A 27 -0.12 -4.00 -9.85
CA ARG A 27 -0.34 -2.78 -10.62
C ARG A 27 -0.67 -1.63 -9.68
N VAL A 28 0.07 -0.54 -9.78
CA VAL A 28 -0.23 0.69 -9.05
C VAL A 28 -1.23 1.51 -9.86
N CYS A 29 -2.42 1.72 -9.30
CA CYS A 29 -3.45 2.59 -9.86
C CYS A 29 -3.48 3.92 -9.10
N THR A 30 -3.89 4.99 -9.79
CA THR A 30 -4.23 6.25 -9.14
C THR A 30 -5.72 6.19 -8.79
N SER A 31 -6.04 6.40 -7.53
CA SER A 31 -7.42 6.58 -7.08
C SER A 31 -7.70 8.06 -6.85
N GLY A 32 -8.94 8.47 -7.08
CA GLY A 32 -9.42 9.81 -6.74
C GLY A 32 -9.60 9.99 -5.23
N CYS A 33 -10.36 11.01 -4.82
CA CYS A 33 -10.67 11.24 -3.41
C CYS A 33 -11.46 10.06 -2.83
N LEU A 34 -10.87 9.36 -1.86
CA LEU A 34 -11.48 8.25 -1.13
C LEU A 34 -12.25 8.71 0.12
N GLY A 35 -12.62 9.99 0.21
CA GLY A 35 -13.38 10.54 1.34
C GLY A 35 -12.59 10.68 2.65
N ARG A 36 -11.30 10.36 2.64
CA ARG A 36 -10.39 10.47 3.80
C ARG A 36 -9.22 11.41 3.51
N CYS A 37 -9.54 12.66 3.15
CA CYS A 37 -8.53 13.69 2.89
C CYS A 37 -7.69 14.03 4.14
N ASP A 38 -8.23 13.80 5.34
CA ASP A 38 -7.57 14.11 6.62
C ASP A 38 -6.46 13.08 6.96
N GLU A 39 -6.60 11.84 6.49
CA GLU A 39 -5.63 10.74 6.64
C GLU A 39 -4.68 10.60 5.43
N GLY A 40 -4.51 11.67 4.64
CA GLY A 40 -3.70 11.60 3.43
C GLY A 40 -2.20 11.32 3.72
N PRO A 41 -1.49 10.53 2.89
CA PRO A 41 -1.90 9.71 1.75
C PRO A 41 -2.20 8.24 2.10
N ILE A 42 -3.14 7.65 1.35
CA ILE A 42 -3.71 6.32 1.61
C ILE A 42 -3.36 5.35 0.48
N LEU A 43 -3.00 4.12 0.86
CA LEU A 43 -2.78 2.99 -0.04
C LEU A 43 -3.83 1.94 0.28
N VAL A 44 -4.41 1.34 -0.75
CA VAL A 44 -5.20 0.11 -0.60
C VAL A 44 -4.53 -1.00 -1.41
N ILE A 45 -4.36 -2.17 -0.82
CA ILE A 45 -3.82 -3.34 -1.50
C ILE A 45 -4.91 -4.39 -1.64
N TYR A 46 -5.02 -4.97 -2.84
CA TYR A 46 -5.95 -6.04 -3.18
C TYR A 46 -5.16 -7.30 -3.56
N PRO A 47 -5.68 -8.52 -3.29
CA PRO A 47 -7.04 -8.85 -2.84
C PRO A 47 -7.32 -8.64 -1.34
N ASP A 48 -6.30 -8.39 -0.53
CA ASP A 48 -6.39 -8.30 0.93
C ASP A 48 -7.36 -7.21 1.44
N GLY A 49 -7.57 -6.17 0.63
CA GLY A 49 -8.45 -5.06 0.96
C GLY A 49 -7.92 -4.20 2.10
N VAL A 50 -6.61 -4.25 2.38
CA VAL A 50 -5.98 -3.55 3.52
C VAL A 50 -5.65 -2.12 3.16
N TRP A 51 -5.97 -1.22 4.09
CA TRP A 51 -5.74 0.22 3.97
C TRP A 51 -4.54 0.61 4.82
N TYR A 52 -3.54 1.20 4.17
CA TYR A 52 -2.34 1.75 4.82
C TYR A 52 -2.29 3.26 4.69
N SER A 53 -1.89 3.93 5.77
CA SER A 53 -1.42 5.30 5.74
C SER A 53 0.10 5.30 5.72
N TYR A 54 0.71 5.93 4.71
CA TYR A 54 2.17 6.03 4.60
C TYR A 54 2.56 7.50 4.53
N LYS A 55 3.61 7.92 5.24
CA LYS A 55 4.07 9.33 5.19
C LYS A 55 5.45 9.46 4.59
N THR A 56 6.21 8.37 4.57
CA THR A 56 7.62 8.35 4.15
C THR A 56 7.88 7.25 3.14
N TYR A 57 8.92 7.40 2.33
CA TYR A 57 9.41 6.36 1.41
C TYR A 57 9.76 5.05 2.14
N ASN A 58 10.22 5.12 3.38
CA ASN A 58 10.57 3.95 4.19
C ASN A 58 9.34 3.08 4.49
N ASP A 59 8.19 3.71 4.78
CA ASP A 59 6.93 3.03 5.04
C ASP A 59 6.50 2.22 3.80
N ILE A 60 6.66 2.81 2.61
CA ILE A 60 6.36 2.16 1.33
C ILE A 60 7.28 0.96 1.10
N ASP A 61 8.58 1.11 1.39
CA ASP A 61 9.53 0.02 1.24
C ASP A 61 9.14 -1.16 2.12
N GLU A 62 8.79 -0.88 3.37
CA GLU A 62 8.40 -1.89 4.32
C GLU A 62 7.07 -2.57 3.94
N ILE A 63 6.07 -1.80 3.48
CA ILE A 63 4.82 -2.36 2.98
C ILE A 63 5.10 -3.27 1.77
N ILE A 64 5.94 -2.85 0.83
CA ILE A 64 6.30 -3.66 -0.34
C ILE A 64 7.00 -4.95 0.10
N GLU A 65 7.96 -4.90 1.01
CA GLU A 65 8.70 -6.08 1.44
C GLU A 65 7.87 -7.02 2.34
N LYS A 66 7.17 -6.50 3.34
CA LYS A 66 6.36 -7.33 4.24
C LYS A 66 5.08 -7.82 3.58
N HIS A 67 4.34 -6.94 2.93
CA HIS A 67 3.04 -7.30 2.38
C HIS A 67 3.16 -8.07 1.06
N LEU A 68 4.08 -7.70 0.15
CA LEU A 68 4.17 -8.40 -1.15
C LEU A 68 5.05 -9.66 -1.10
N LEU A 69 6.07 -9.71 -0.24
CA LEU A 69 6.94 -10.90 -0.15
C LEU A 69 6.51 -11.88 0.93
N ASN A 70 5.98 -11.39 2.06
CA ASN A 70 5.66 -12.22 3.22
C ASN A 70 4.16 -12.36 3.47
N ASP A 71 3.30 -11.67 2.71
CA ASP A 71 1.84 -11.63 2.92
C ASP A 71 1.49 -11.17 4.36
N GLN A 72 2.37 -10.35 4.98
CA GLN A 72 2.20 -9.88 6.35
C GLN A 72 1.67 -8.45 6.38
N ILE A 73 0.60 -8.26 7.14
CA ILE A 73 -0.04 -6.96 7.34
C ILE A 73 0.78 -6.13 8.33
N VAL A 74 1.08 -4.89 7.94
CA VAL A 74 1.86 -3.96 8.77
C VAL A 74 0.93 -3.15 9.68
N SER A 75 0.58 -3.72 10.85
CA SER A 75 -0.46 -3.17 11.74
C SER A 75 -0.19 -1.75 12.26
N HIS A 76 1.06 -1.27 12.28
CA HIS A 76 1.37 0.09 12.74
C HIS A 76 1.12 1.17 11.68
N LEU A 77 1.04 0.80 10.40
CA LEU A 77 0.65 1.68 9.29
C LEU A 77 -0.79 1.46 8.85
N GLN A 78 -1.43 0.41 9.37
CA GLN A 78 -2.80 0.03 9.00
C GLN A 78 -3.80 1.02 9.61
N LEU A 79 -4.77 1.43 8.79
CA LEU A 79 -5.85 2.29 9.25
C LEU A 79 -6.92 1.46 9.99
N PRO A 80 -7.41 1.93 11.16
CA PRO A 80 -8.49 1.28 11.88
C PRO A 80 -9.79 1.35 11.05
N GLY A 81 -10.50 0.24 10.95
CA GLY A 81 -11.77 0.14 10.20
C GLY A 81 -11.73 -0.79 8.97
N THR A 82 -10.59 -1.40 8.69
CA THR A 82 -10.48 -2.48 7.71
C THR A 82 -10.68 -3.82 8.41
N SER A 83 -11.88 -4.39 8.32
CA SER A 83 -12.16 -5.74 8.82
C SER A 83 -11.44 -6.77 7.94
N PHE A 84 -10.22 -7.13 8.31
CA PHE A 84 -9.64 -8.38 7.85
C PHE A 84 -10.16 -9.48 8.76
N SER A 85 -11.26 -10.12 8.35
CA SER A 85 -11.71 -11.36 8.97
C SER A 85 -10.77 -12.48 8.51
N SER A 86 -9.70 -12.74 9.26
CA SER A 86 -9.01 -14.04 9.21
C SER A 86 -8.84 -14.60 10.63
N GLU A 87 -9.99 -14.93 11.23
CA GLU A 87 -10.08 -16.17 11.98
C GLU A 87 -10.11 -17.30 10.94
N SER A 88 -9.06 -18.13 10.88
CA SER A 88 -9.12 -19.53 10.41
C SER A 88 -7.80 -20.22 10.79
N THR A 89 -7.88 -21.01 11.85
CA THR A 89 -6.94 -22.10 12.20
C THR A 89 -6.88 -23.15 11.10
#